data_AF-A0A3N5P3D2-F1
#
_entry.id   AF-A0A3N5P3D2-F1
#
_cell.length_a   1.000
_cell.length_b   1.000
_cell.length_c   1.000
_cell.angle_alpha   90.00
_cell.angle_beta   90.00
_cell.angle_gamma   90.00
#
_symmetry.space_group_name_H-M   'P 1'
#
loop_
_entity.id
_entity.type
_entity.pdbx_description
1 polymer ?
#
loop_
_entity_poly.entity_id
_entity_poly.type
_entity_poly.pdbx_seq_one_letter_code
_entity_poly.pdbx_strand_id
1 'polypeptide(L)'
;CGVQRFILISSDKAVNPVSVMGATKRVAELMLQARAAGARTTFVTVRFGNVLGSNGSVVPLFVEQLKRGGPLTVTHPDVRRYFMLIPEAVQLVLHAAAAGERNSIYVLDMGEPIRLVDLARDLIRLSGFSPEEVPIAFVGLRAGEKLDEELVGHDEVAGPSAVESVMQVRPRRAPHAPTLRSQIDTLQRFAMLGQSRAVLDQLREIVPEFGSPPCEALPAEQPAAAVTVIPAATRVPHRAAATAAAITCSSCGSASVRRSRVNGPLEQLWRQLTDQRPYRCYTCGSRRWMDVIATPPPPIAGTVQPPDLSELDVAFRTAVFGSPSSLMPAMLSGLDSTPSAAPGDSMALDTPRRH
;
A
#
# COMPACT_ATOMS: atom_id res chain seq x y z
N CYS A 1 11.75 15.95 22.27
CA CYS A 1 10.48 15.98 21.50
C CYS A 1 9.39 15.23 22.29
N GLY A 2 8.39 15.94 22.82
CA GLY A 2 7.33 15.39 23.70
C GLY A 2 6.15 14.79 22.92
N VAL A 3 6.42 13.86 22.00
CA VAL A 3 5.39 13.26 21.14
C VAL A 3 4.36 12.53 21.99
N GLN A 4 3.10 12.94 21.89
CA GLN A 4 2.01 12.36 22.67
C GLN A 4 1.53 11.03 22.11
N ARG A 5 1.44 10.90 20.78
CA ARG A 5 0.95 9.69 20.11
C ARG A 5 1.79 9.37 18.88
N PHE A 6 2.07 8.09 18.69
CA PHE A 6 2.77 7.54 17.53
C PHE A 6 1.93 6.42 16.94
N ILE A 7 1.66 6.51 15.64
CA ILE A 7 0.83 5.54 14.91
C ILE A 7 1.71 4.79 13.91
N LEU A 8 1.76 3.47 14.04
CA LEU A 8 2.40 2.59 13.07
C LEU A 8 1.36 2.00 12.13
N ILE A 9 1.55 2.23 10.83
CA ILE A 9 0.80 1.53 9.78
C ILE A 9 1.45 0.18 9.51
N SER A 10 0.75 -0.88 9.89
CA SER A 10 1.12 -2.27 9.67
C SER A 10 0.26 -2.89 8.55
N SER A 11 0.36 -4.20 8.37
CA SER A 11 -0.31 -4.96 7.30
C SER A 11 -0.81 -6.29 7.85
N ASP A 12 -1.86 -6.83 7.24
CA ASP A 12 -2.23 -8.25 7.32
C ASP A 12 -1.02 -9.20 7.20
N LYS A 13 -0.05 -8.89 6.33
CA LYS A 13 1.19 -9.65 6.11
C LYS A 13 2.12 -9.74 7.31
N ALA A 14 1.91 -8.93 8.35
CA ALA A 14 2.62 -9.04 9.62
C ALA A 14 2.12 -10.23 10.48
N VAL A 15 0.94 -10.77 10.17
CA VAL A 15 0.34 -11.91 10.84
C VAL A 15 0.85 -13.21 10.21
N ASN A 16 1.45 -14.10 11.02
CA ASN A 16 2.05 -15.36 10.57
C ASN A 16 2.87 -15.18 9.27
N PRO A 17 3.88 -14.29 9.26
CA PRO A 17 4.53 -13.85 8.03
C PRO A 17 5.20 -15.01 7.29
N VAL A 18 5.08 -15.01 5.96
CA VAL A 18 5.79 -15.94 5.07
C VAL A 18 6.80 -15.22 4.16
N SER A 19 6.83 -13.89 4.24
CA SER A 19 7.76 -13.03 3.49
C SER A 19 8.61 -12.19 4.44
N VAL A 20 9.79 -11.79 3.98
CA VAL A 20 10.68 -10.87 4.71
C VAL A 20 9.97 -9.54 4.98
N MET A 21 9.17 -9.03 4.03
CA MET A 21 8.41 -7.80 4.22
C MET A 21 7.43 -7.93 5.40
N GLY A 22 6.64 -9.02 5.42
CA GLY A 22 5.75 -9.32 6.54
C GLY A 22 6.49 -9.44 7.87
N ALA A 23 7.59 -10.17 7.90
CA ALA A 23 8.41 -10.36 9.09
C ALA A 23 8.95 -9.03 9.63
N THR A 24 9.47 -8.15 8.76
CA THR A 24 9.96 -6.83 9.21
C THR A 24 8.85 -5.93 9.76
N LYS A 25 7.63 -5.99 9.19
CA LYS A 25 6.46 -5.32 9.79
C LYS A 25 6.16 -5.87 11.18
N ARG A 26 6.17 -7.19 11.35
CA ARG A 26 5.98 -7.84 12.66
C ARG A 26 7.03 -7.42 13.68
N VAL A 27 8.31 -7.36 13.29
CA VAL A 27 9.39 -6.82 14.14
C VAL A 27 9.09 -5.37 14.57
N ALA A 28 8.61 -4.52 13.66
CA ALA A 28 8.24 -3.14 14.01
C ALA A 28 7.10 -3.06 15.04
N GLU A 29 6.11 -3.96 14.96
CA GLU A 29 5.07 -4.07 15.99
C GLU A 29 5.64 -4.46 17.35
N LEU A 30 6.52 -5.47 17.40
CA LEU A 30 7.19 -5.91 18.62
C LEU A 30 8.03 -4.78 19.24
N MET A 31 8.71 -3.98 18.41
CA MET A 31 9.45 -2.80 18.86
C MET A 31 8.56 -1.77 19.55
N LEU A 32 7.37 -1.52 18.99
CA LEU A 32 6.39 -0.61 19.60
C LEU A 32 5.87 -1.16 20.91
N GLN A 33 5.56 -2.46 20.96
CA GLN A 33 5.11 -3.13 22.18
C GLN A 33 6.15 -3.05 23.30
N ALA A 34 7.42 -3.34 22.98
CA ALA A 34 8.53 -3.23 23.92
C ALA A 34 8.76 -1.79 24.40
N ARG A 35 8.55 -0.80 23.53
CA ARG A 35 8.71 0.63 23.88
C ARG A 35 7.53 1.19 24.67
N ALA A 36 6.33 0.65 24.50
CA ALA A 36 5.16 1.14 25.19
C ALA A 36 5.25 0.91 26.71
N ALA A 37 5.98 -0.12 27.14
CA ALA A 37 6.29 -0.36 28.54
C ALA A 37 7.16 0.77 29.12
N GLY A 38 6.54 1.70 29.85
CA GLY A 38 7.21 2.82 30.52
C GLY A 38 7.33 4.12 29.71
N ALA A 39 6.83 4.16 28.46
CA ALA A 39 6.83 5.40 27.67
C ALA A 39 5.67 6.33 28.07
N ARG A 40 5.88 7.64 27.99
CA ARG A 40 4.79 8.63 28.07
C ARG A 40 3.97 8.69 26.78
N THR A 41 4.60 8.41 25.65
CA THR A 41 3.96 8.35 24.32
C THR A 41 3.00 7.17 24.22
N THR A 42 1.82 7.42 23.68
CA THR A 42 0.85 6.39 23.30
C THR A 42 1.24 5.81 21.94
N PHE A 43 1.65 4.55 21.92
CA PHE A 43 1.90 3.81 20.69
C PHE A 43 0.65 3.06 20.25
N VAL A 44 0.27 3.24 18.98
CA VAL A 44 -0.87 2.58 18.35
C VAL A 44 -0.37 1.91 17.07
N THR A 45 -0.74 0.66 16.86
CA THR A 45 -0.50 -0.05 15.60
C THR A 45 -1.84 -0.28 14.92
N VAL A 46 -1.94 -0.04 13.61
CA VAL A 46 -3.14 -0.34 12.83
C VAL A 46 -2.77 -1.26 11.68
N ARG A 47 -3.42 -2.43 11.60
CA ARG A 47 -3.30 -3.41 10.52
C ARG A 47 -4.52 -3.33 9.62
N PHE A 48 -4.28 -3.45 8.33
CA PHE A 48 -5.33 -3.65 7.33
C PHE A 48 -4.74 -4.36 6.11
N GLY A 49 -5.63 -4.85 5.26
CA GLY A 49 -5.28 -5.56 4.04
C GLY A 49 -4.93 -4.64 2.87
N ASN A 50 -5.24 -5.08 1.66
CA ASN A 50 -4.92 -4.32 0.47
C ASN A 50 -5.82 -3.09 0.36
N VAL A 51 -5.28 -2.04 -0.25
CA VAL A 51 -6.02 -0.82 -0.54
C VAL A 51 -6.20 -0.68 -2.05
N LEU A 52 -7.46 -0.50 -2.47
CA LEU A 52 -7.84 -0.37 -3.86
C LEU A 52 -7.16 0.85 -4.50
N GLY A 53 -6.48 0.63 -5.63
CA GLY A 53 -5.81 1.70 -6.37
C GLY A 53 -4.48 2.17 -5.77
N SER A 54 -3.94 1.48 -4.76
CA SER A 54 -2.60 1.78 -4.24
C SER A 54 -1.51 1.52 -5.28
N ASN A 55 -0.42 2.28 -5.22
CA ASN A 55 0.70 2.15 -6.15
C ASN A 55 1.28 0.73 -6.14
N GLY A 56 1.48 0.16 -7.33
CA GLY A 56 2.01 -1.20 -7.48
C GLY A 56 1.05 -2.32 -7.05
N SER A 57 -0.21 -2.01 -6.75
CA SER A 57 -1.22 -3.03 -6.45
C SER A 57 -1.70 -3.76 -7.70
N VAL A 58 -2.44 -4.85 -7.48
CA VAL A 58 -2.93 -5.73 -8.55
C VAL A 58 -3.88 -5.02 -9.52
N VAL A 59 -4.65 -4.03 -9.08
CA VAL A 59 -5.62 -3.34 -9.95
C VAL A 59 -4.92 -2.47 -11.00
N PRO A 60 -3.99 -1.56 -10.65
CA PRO A 60 -3.16 -0.87 -11.64
C PRO A 60 -2.43 -1.81 -12.60
N LEU A 61 -1.92 -2.95 -12.11
CA LEU A 61 -1.28 -3.97 -12.95
C LEU A 61 -2.26 -4.54 -13.98
N PHE A 62 -3.47 -4.90 -13.57
CA PHE A 62 -4.51 -5.38 -14.49
C PHE A 62 -4.92 -4.32 -15.50
N VAL A 63 -5.09 -3.06 -15.08
CA VAL A 63 -5.39 -1.95 -15.99
C VAL A 63 -4.29 -1.80 -17.04
N GLU A 64 -3.02 -1.87 -16.64
CA GLU A 64 -1.89 -1.78 -17.55
C GLU A 64 -1.81 -2.98 -18.51
N GLN A 65 -2.09 -4.20 -18.03
CA GLN A 65 -2.15 -5.40 -18.87
C GLN A 65 -3.28 -5.31 -19.91
N LEU A 66 -4.45 -4.80 -19.52
CA LEU A 66 -5.59 -4.57 -20.42
C LEU A 66 -5.25 -3.52 -21.49
N LYS A 67 -4.61 -2.42 -21.10
CA LYS A 67 -4.18 -1.37 -22.05
C LYS A 67 -3.18 -1.91 -23.09
N ARG A 68 -2.38 -2.90 -22.73
CA ARG A 68 -1.44 -3.58 -23.63
C ARG A 68 -2.08 -4.68 -24.48
N GLY A 69 -3.37 -4.99 -24.27
CA GLY A 69 -4.07 -6.10 -24.93
C GLY A 69 -3.57 -7.49 -24.51
N GLY A 70 -2.82 -7.58 -23.41
CA GLY A 70 -2.27 -8.84 -22.91
C GLY A 70 -3.25 -9.59 -21.99
N PRO A 71 -3.00 -10.89 -21.72
CA PRO A 71 -3.76 -11.60 -20.71
C PRO A 71 -3.59 -10.93 -19.34
N LEU A 72 -4.64 -10.99 -18.52
CA LEU A 72 -4.50 -10.66 -17.11
C LEU A 72 -3.79 -11.79 -16.38
N THR A 73 -2.79 -11.48 -15.56
CA THR A 73 -2.01 -12.51 -14.85
C THR A 73 -2.44 -12.64 -13.39
N VAL A 74 -3.01 -13.78 -13.01
CA VAL A 74 -3.38 -14.09 -11.62
C VAL A 74 -2.40 -15.13 -11.07
N THR A 75 -2.00 -15.01 -9.81
CA THR A 75 -1.01 -15.93 -9.22
C THR A 75 -1.60 -17.32 -8.98
N HIS A 76 -2.81 -17.41 -8.44
CA HIS A 76 -3.52 -18.68 -8.23
C HIS A 76 -5.04 -18.51 -8.38
N PRO A 77 -5.80 -19.50 -8.87
CA PRO A 77 -7.26 -19.41 -9.01
C PRO A 77 -8.00 -19.11 -7.68
N ASP A 78 -7.44 -19.59 -6.58
CA ASP A 78 -8.07 -19.48 -5.25
C ASP A 78 -7.47 -18.38 -4.37
N VAL A 79 -6.56 -17.56 -4.90
CA VAL A 79 -5.96 -16.46 -4.12
C VAL A 79 -7.02 -15.42 -3.76
N ARG A 80 -7.12 -15.08 -2.46
CA ARG A 80 -8.08 -14.10 -1.94
C ARG A 80 -7.37 -12.97 -1.21
N ARG A 81 -7.89 -11.75 -1.33
CA ARG A 81 -7.35 -10.57 -0.65
C ARG A 81 -8.47 -9.70 -0.11
N TYR A 82 -8.25 -9.15 1.07
CA TYR A 82 -9.07 -8.10 1.63
C TYR A 82 -8.81 -6.78 0.92
N PHE A 83 -9.87 -6.03 0.62
CA PHE A 83 -9.78 -4.75 -0.08
C PHE A 83 -10.63 -3.69 0.62
N MET A 84 -10.09 -2.48 0.71
CA MET A 84 -10.81 -1.29 1.19
C MET A 84 -10.41 -0.09 0.34
N LEU A 85 -11.22 0.96 0.29
CA LEU A 85 -10.84 2.21 -0.37
C LEU A 85 -9.82 2.99 0.47
N ILE A 86 -8.95 3.76 -0.20
CA ILE A 86 -7.98 4.66 0.48
C ILE A 86 -8.67 5.58 1.51
N PRO A 87 -9.72 6.37 1.15
CA PRO A 87 -10.35 7.27 2.12
C PRO A 87 -10.97 6.53 3.31
N GLU A 88 -11.57 5.36 3.08
CA GLU A 88 -12.14 4.52 4.15
C GLU A 88 -11.05 4.05 5.12
N ALA A 89 -9.95 3.52 4.60
CA ALA A 89 -8.81 3.07 5.40
C ALA A 89 -8.19 4.21 6.21
N VAL A 90 -7.99 5.38 5.58
CA VAL A 90 -7.45 6.57 6.27
C VAL A 90 -8.39 7.04 7.37
N GLN A 91 -9.70 7.08 7.11
CA GLN A 91 -10.69 7.49 8.10
C GLN A 91 -10.68 6.55 9.32
N LEU A 92 -10.70 5.23 9.10
CA LEU A 92 -10.67 4.26 10.19
C LEU A 92 -9.35 4.30 10.96
N VAL A 93 -8.21 4.50 10.28
CA VAL A 93 -6.90 4.72 10.92
C VAL A 93 -6.95 5.94 11.84
N LEU A 94 -7.54 7.06 11.40
CA LEU A 94 -7.65 8.27 12.21
C LEU A 94 -8.59 8.07 13.41
N HIS A 95 -9.70 7.35 13.23
CA HIS A 95 -10.59 7.00 14.34
C HIS A 95 -9.89 6.08 15.37
N ALA A 96 -9.21 5.03 14.90
CA ALA A 96 -8.42 4.14 15.74
C ALA A 96 -7.30 4.90 16.47
N ALA A 97 -6.65 5.86 15.79
CA ALA A 97 -5.65 6.73 16.41
C ALA A 97 -6.25 7.62 17.49
N ALA A 98 -7.44 8.19 17.27
CA ALA A 98 -8.11 9.05 18.23
C ALA A 98 -8.54 8.27 19.49
N ALA A 99 -9.17 7.11 19.30
CA ALA A 99 -9.62 6.22 20.36
C ALA A 99 -8.47 5.40 21.00
N GLY A 100 -7.29 5.41 20.38
CA GLY A 100 -6.21 4.50 20.69
C GLY A 100 -5.71 4.60 22.12
N GLU A 101 -5.89 3.51 22.86
CA GLU A 101 -5.29 3.29 24.18
C GLU A 101 -3.78 2.97 24.06
N ARG A 102 -3.07 2.99 25.19
CA ARG A 102 -1.63 2.69 25.25
C ARG A 102 -1.39 1.25 24.82
N ASN A 103 -0.48 1.06 23.87
CA ASN A 103 -0.03 -0.25 23.39
C ASN A 103 -1.12 -1.06 22.65
N SER A 104 -2.05 -0.37 21.98
CA SER A 104 -3.12 -1.02 21.22
C SER A 104 -2.67 -1.42 19.82
N ILE A 105 -3.03 -2.63 19.42
CA ILE A 105 -3.04 -3.06 18.02
C ILE A 105 -4.50 -3.05 17.57
N TYR A 106 -4.79 -2.36 16.48
CA TYR A 106 -6.10 -2.35 15.85
C TYR A 106 -6.04 -3.06 14.52
N VAL A 107 -7.11 -3.76 14.19
CA VAL A 107 -7.33 -4.38 12.89
C VAL A 107 -8.60 -3.79 12.31
N LEU A 108 -8.52 -3.26 11.10
CA LEU A 108 -9.70 -2.75 10.42
C LEU A 108 -10.58 -3.93 9.99
N ASP A 109 -11.89 -3.77 10.15
CA ASP A 109 -12.85 -4.68 9.53
C ASP A 109 -12.84 -4.42 8.01
N MET A 110 -12.36 -5.40 7.26
CA MET A 110 -12.21 -5.32 5.82
C MET A 110 -13.35 -6.01 5.07
N GLY A 111 -14.37 -6.51 5.77
CA GLY A 111 -15.44 -7.31 5.19
C GLY A 111 -14.93 -8.65 4.64
N GLU A 112 -15.52 -9.12 3.55
CA GLU A 112 -15.19 -10.41 2.95
C GLU A 112 -13.99 -10.33 1.99
N PRO A 113 -13.08 -11.33 2.01
CA PRO A 113 -11.96 -11.35 1.09
C PRO A 113 -12.43 -11.68 -0.34
N ILE A 114 -11.89 -10.97 -1.31
CA ILE A 114 -12.27 -11.09 -2.73
C ILE A 114 -11.27 -11.98 -3.46
N ARG A 115 -11.76 -12.92 -4.27
CA ARG A 115 -10.91 -13.73 -5.17
C ARG A 115 -10.34 -12.85 -6.28
N LEU A 116 -9.01 -12.89 -6.49
CA LEU A 116 -8.39 -12.06 -7.52
C LEU A 116 -8.84 -12.41 -8.95
N VAL A 117 -9.22 -13.66 -9.20
CA VAL A 117 -9.78 -14.08 -10.49
C VAL A 117 -11.12 -13.40 -10.78
N ASP A 118 -11.96 -13.21 -9.77
CA ASP A 118 -13.26 -12.57 -9.95
C ASP A 118 -13.09 -11.05 -10.12
N LEU A 119 -12.18 -10.44 -9.36
CA LEU A 119 -11.74 -9.06 -9.57
C LEU A 119 -11.22 -8.83 -11.00
N ALA A 120 -10.39 -9.73 -11.52
CA ALA A 120 -9.88 -9.66 -12.90
C ALA A 120 -11.01 -9.71 -13.93
N ARG A 121 -11.97 -10.64 -13.77
CA ARG A 121 -13.15 -10.76 -14.65
C ARG A 121 -14.02 -9.50 -14.62
N ASP A 122 -14.20 -8.92 -13.44
CA ASP A 122 -14.98 -7.69 -13.30
C ASP A 122 -14.30 -6.50 -13.98
N LEU A 123 -12.97 -6.39 -13.88
CA LEU A 123 -12.21 -5.36 -14.60
C LEU A 123 -12.27 -5.55 -16.12
N ILE A 124 -12.23 -6.78 -16.63
CA ILE A 124 -12.42 -7.07 -18.06
C ILE A 124 -13.80 -6.57 -18.52
N ARG A 125 -14.86 -6.92 -17.78
CA ARG A 125 -16.24 -6.48 -18.07
C ARG A 125 -16.39 -4.96 -18.02
N LEU A 126 -15.78 -4.33 -17.02
CA LEU A 126 -15.76 -2.88 -16.89
C LEU A 126 -14.97 -2.22 -18.02
N SER A 127 -13.98 -2.89 -18.60
CA SER A 127 -13.26 -2.39 -19.78
C SER A 127 -14.06 -2.48 -21.07
N GLY A 128 -15.25 -3.08 -21.04
CA GLY A 128 -16.11 -3.27 -22.22
C GLY A 128 -15.82 -4.54 -23.01
N PHE A 129 -14.90 -5.39 -22.54
CA PHE A 129 -14.58 -6.70 -23.10
C PHE A 129 -15.35 -7.81 -22.37
N SER A 130 -15.54 -8.93 -23.04
CA SER A 130 -15.98 -10.18 -22.40
C SER A 130 -14.78 -10.95 -21.82
N PRO A 131 -14.97 -11.75 -20.76
CA PRO A 131 -13.91 -12.63 -20.22
C PRO A 131 -13.34 -13.66 -21.22
N GLU A 132 -14.01 -13.87 -22.36
CA GLU A 132 -13.55 -14.74 -23.44
C GLU A 132 -12.57 -14.00 -24.38
N GLU A 133 -12.71 -12.68 -24.52
CA GLU A 133 -11.84 -11.83 -25.34
C GLU A 133 -10.48 -11.55 -24.68
N VAL A 134 -10.43 -11.54 -23.34
CA VAL A 134 -9.21 -11.31 -22.57
C VAL A 134 -8.91 -12.52 -21.68
N PRO A 135 -7.93 -13.37 -22.04
CA PRO A 135 -7.59 -14.53 -21.25
C PRO A 135 -7.00 -14.15 -19.88
N ILE A 136 -7.26 -14.99 -18.87
CA ILE A 136 -6.60 -14.91 -17.57
C ILE A 136 -5.55 -16.02 -17.50
N ALA A 137 -4.28 -15.67 -17.36
CA ALA A 137 -3.18 -16.60 -17.24
C ALA A 137 -2.80 -16.80 -15.76
N PHE A 138 -2.70 -18.06 -15.32
CA PHE A 138 -2.22 -18.40 -13.99
C PHE A 138 -0.70 -18.55 -13.99
N VAL A 139 -0.01 -17.71 -13.21
CA VAL A 139 1.46 -17.63 -13.21
C VAL A 139 2.13 -18.35 -12.04
N GLY A 140 1.33 -18.95 -11.14
CA GLY A 140 1.81 -19.56 -9.91
C GLY A 140 2.01 -18.54 -8.77
N LEU A 141 2.00 -19.05 -7.54
CA LEU A 141 2.30 -18.26 -6.35
C LEU A 141 3.78 -17.87 -6.32
N ARG A 142 4.05 -16.63 -5.95
CA ARG A 142 5.43 -16.15 -5.76
C ARG A 142 5.98 -16.63 -4.43
N ALA A 143 7.31 -16.68 -4.31
CA ALA A 143 7.95 -17.00 -3.04
C ALA A 143 7.52 -16.01 -1.95
N GLY A 144 6.99 -16.53 -0.84
CA GLY A 144 6.47 -15.72 0.27
C GLY A 144 5.10 -15.08 0.01
N GLU A 145 4.33 -15.59 -0.94
CA GLU A 145 2.93 -15.22 -1.16
C GLU A 145 1.99 -16.23 -0.50
N LYS A 146 0.97 -15.75 0.23
CA LYS A 146 -0.08 -16.59 0.82
C LYS A 146 -1.25 -16.79 -0.15
N LEU A 147 -1.96 -17.91 -0.01
CA LEU A 147 -3.25 -18.11 -0.68
C LEU A 147 -4.30 -17.15 -0.09
N ASP A 148 -4.42 -17.15 1.23
CA ASP A 148 -5.30 -16.32 2.02
C ASP A 148 -4.49 -15.52 3.06
N GLU A 149 -4.85 -14.25 3.23
CA GLU A 149 -4.25 -13.41 4.27
C GLU A 149 -5.02 -13.57 5.58
N GLU A 150 -4.32 -13.43 6.70
CA GLU A 150 -4.88 -13.53 8.03
C GLU A 150 -4.88 -12.16 8.69
N LEU A 151 -5.92 -11.87 9.48
CA LEU A 151 -6.07 -10.59 10.17
C LEU A 151 -5.66 -10.66 11.66
N VAL A 152 -5.68 -11.86 12.25
CA VAL A 152 -5.38 -12.12 13.67
C VAL A 152 -4.53 -13.36 13.78
N GLY A 153 -3.41 -13.28 14.53
CA GLY A 153 -2.52 -14.42 14.74
C GLY A 153 -3.00 -15.39 15.82
N HIS A 154 -2.44 -16.60 15.85
CA HIS A 154 -2.79 -17.64 16.83
C HIS A 154 -2.49 -17.22 18.29
N ASP A 155 -1.38 -16.50 18.49
CA ASP A 155 -0.94 -15.97 19.77
C ASP A 155 -1.56 -14.61 20.13
N GLU A 156 -2.66 -14.27 19.46
CA GLU A 156 -3.37 -13.01 19.64
C GLU A 156 -4.85 -13.25 19.96
N VAL A 157 -5.46 -12.30 20.66
CA VAL A 157 -6.88 -12.33 20.97
C VAL A 157 -7.51 -11.08 20.40
N ALA A 158 -8.49 -11.27 19.50
CA ALA A 158 -9.31 -10.18 18.98
C ALA A 158 -10.50 -9.92 19.90
N GLY A 159 -10.84 -8.65 20.04
CA GLY A 159 -12.01 -8.19 20.78
C GLY A 159 -12.58 -6.91 20.18
N PRO A 160 -13.78 -6.51 20.61
CA PRO A 160 -14.40 -5.27 20.16
C PRO A 160 -13.56 -4.06 20.59
N SER A 161 -13.59 -2.99 19.80
CA SER A 161 -13.06 -1.69 20.17
C SER A 161 -14.19 -0.67 20.34
N ALA A 162 -13.86 0.53 20.84
CA ALA A 162 -14.80 1.64 20.92
C ALA A 162 -15.17 2.24 19.55
N VAL A 163 -14.47 1.84 18.48
CA VAL A 163 -14.68 2.33 17.12
C VAL A 163 -15.32 1.23 16.29
N GLU A 164 -16.46 1.54 15.67
CA GLU A 164 -17.13 0.65 14.73
C GLU A 164 -16.21 0.31 13.54
N SER A 165 -16.30 -0.94 13.04
CA SER A 165 -15.42 -1.45 11.97
C SER A 165 -13.93 -1.47 12.33
N VAL A 166 -13.59 -1.43 13.62
CA VAL A 166 -12.22 -1.59 14.13
C VAL A 166 -12.23 -2.57 15.29
N MET A 167 -11.42 -3.61 15.19
CA MET A 167 -11.20 -4.59 16.25
C MET A 167 -9.91 -4.27 16.99
N GLN A 168 -9.89 -4.46 18.31
CA GLN A 168 -8.66 -4.41 19.10
C GLN A 168 -8.06 -5.82 19.19
N VAL A 169 -6.76 -5.93 18.92
CA VAL A 169 -6.00 -7.16 19.05
C VAL A 169 -4.99 -7.00 20.18
N ARG A 170 -4.95 -7.99 21.06
CA ARG A 170 -4.00 -8.04 22.18
C ARG A 170 -3.09 -9.25 22.03
N PRO A 171 -1.75 -9.06 22.04
CA PRO A 171 -0.83 -10.18 22.07
C PRO A 171 -0.93 -10.91 23.41
N ARG A 172 -0.84 -12.24 23.41
CA ARG A 172 -0.83 -13.04 24.65
C ARG A 172 0.44 -12.84 25.48
N ARG A 173 1.54 -12.44 24.83
CA ARG A 173 2.85 -12.24 25.45
C ARG A 173 3.44 -10.91 25.03
N ALA A 174 3.98 -10.17 25.99
CA ALA A 174 4.75 -8.96 25.71
C ALA A 174 6.21 -9.32 25.41
N PRO A 175 6.87 -8.66 24.44
CA PRO A 175 8.27 -8.89 24.17
C PRO A 175 9.16 -8.36 25.31
N HIS A 176 10.24 -9.09 25.62
CA HIS A 176 11.24 -8.61 26.56
C HIS A 176 12.17 -7.58 25.90
N ALA A 177 12.03 -6.31 26.29
CA ALA A 177 12.64 -5.18 25.60
C ALA A 177 14.19 -5.23 25.45
N PRO A 178 14.97 -5.62 26.48
CA PRO A 178 16.43 -5.73 26.35
C PRO A 178 16.86 -6.82 25.34
N THR A 179 16.22 -8.00 25.39
CA THR A 179 16.49 -9.08 24.45
C THR A 179 16.16 -8.67 23.03
N LEU A 180 14.97 -8.09 22.81
CA LEU A 180 14.53 -7.65 21.49
C LEU A 180 15.50 -6.62 20.89
N ARG A 181 15.99 -5.67 21.71
CA ARG A 181 16.98 -4.68 21.26
C ARG A 181 18.27 -5.34 20.77
N SER A 182 18.84 -6.26 21.56
CA SER A 182 20.06 -6.98 21.19
C SER A 182 19.89 -7.78 19.89
N GLN A 183 18.73 -8.42 19.72
CA GLN A 183 18.41 -9.16 18.49
C GLN A 183 18.30 -8.22 17.28
N ILE A 184 17.69 -7.04 17.44
CA ILE A 184 17.60 -6.03 16.36
C ILE A 184 18.98 -5.48 16.00
N ASP A 185 19.83 -5.18 16.99
CA ASP A 185 21.19 -4.70 16.74
C ASP A 185 22.01 -5.74 15.96
N THR A 186 21.80 -7.03 16.26
CA THR A 186 22.41 -8.14 15.53
C THR A 186 21.85 -8.29 14.12
N LEU A 187 20.52 -8.18 13.95
CA LEU A 187 19.86 -8.18 12.65
C LEU A 187 20.40 -7.06 11.74
N GLN A 188 20.55 -5.84 12.28
CA GLN A 188 21.10 -4.70 11.56
C GLN A 188 22.54 -4.96 11.13
N ARG A 189 23.37 -5.54 12.01
CA ARG A 189 24.75 -5.92 11.68
C ARG A 189 24.81 -6.90 10.52
N PHE A 190 24.02 -7.97 10.55
CA PHE A 190 23.96 -8.95 9.45
C PHE A 190 23.47 -8.32 8.14
N ALA A 191 22.49 -7.41 8.21
CA ALA A 191 22.00 -6.70 7.03
C ALA A 191 23.05 -5.77 6.41
N MET A 192 23.79 -5.01 7.24
CA MET A 192 24.86 -4.12 6.77
C MET A 192 26.03 -4.89 6.13
N LEU A 193 26.29 -6.12 6.59
CA LEU A 193 27.32 -6.99 6.03
C LEU A 193 26.83 -7.81 4.82
N GLY A 194 25.59 -7.63 4.37
CA GLY A 194 25.03 -8.36 3.23
C GLY A 194 24.81 -9.87 3.48
N GLN A 195 24.73 -10.29 4.74
CA GLN A 195 24.63 -11.71 5.12
C GLN A 195 23.18 -12.20 5.11
N SER A 196 22.60 -12.39 3.92
CA SER A 196 21.17 -12.70 3.76
C SER A 196 20.69 -13.92 4.56
N ARG A 197 21.49 -14.98 4.64
CA ARG A 197 21.13 -16.19 5.42
C ARG A 197 21.04 -15.87 6.92
N ALA A 198 22.04 -15.16 7.46
CA ALA A 198 22.04 -14.75 8.86
C ALA A 198 20.90 -13.78 9.18
N VAL A 199 20.52 -12.91 8.24
CA VAL A 199 19.33 -12.04 8.37
C VAL A 199 18.05 -12.88 8.50
N LEU A 200 17.87 -13.88 7.64
CA LEU A 200 16.67 -14.75 7.70
C LEU A 200 16.63 -15.55 8.99
N ASP A 201 17.75 -16.08 9.44
CA ASP A 201 17.84 -16.84 10.68
C ASP A 201 17.56 -15.95 11.90
N GLN A 202 18.12 -14.74 11.93
CA GLN A 202 17.83 -13.76 12.98
C GLN A 202 16.36 -13.30 12.98
N LEU A 203 15.73 -13.17 11.81
CA LEU A 203 14.30 -12.86 11.71
C LEU A 203 13.44 -13.97 12.30
N ARG A 204 13.80 -15.25 12.09
CA ARG A 204 13.10 -16.40 12.70
C ARG A 204 13.28 -16.45 14.21
N GLU A 205 14.41 -16.00 14.73
CA GLU A 205 14.60 -15.89 16.18
C GLU A 205 13.73 -14.80 16.83
N ILE A 206 13.55 -13.67 16.15
CA ILE A 206 12.72 -12.56 16.65
C ILE A 206 11.23 -12.86 16.45
N VAL A 207 10.89 -13.50 15.34
CA VAL A 207 9.52 -13.81 14.91
C VAL A 207 9.42 -15.32 14.67
N PRO A 208 9.18 -16.14 15.71
CA PRO A 208 9.13 -17.59 15.59
C PRO A 208 8.06 -18.11 14.61
N GLU A 209 7.00 -17.32 14.39
CA GLU A 209 5.96 -17.62 13.40
C GLU A 209 6.40 -17.39 11.93
N PHE A 210 7.59 -16.85 11.68
CA PHE A 210 8.08 -16.56 10.32
C PHE A 210 8.45 -17.83 9.54
N GLY A 211 7.68 -18.12 8.49
CA GLY A 211 7.89 -19.28 7.62
C GLY A 211 7.21 -20.57 8.13
N SER A 212 6.41 -20.49 9.18
CA SER A 212 5.51 -21.56 9.59
C SER A 212 4.36 -21.70 8.56
N PRO A 213 3.89 -22.93 8.27
CA PRO A 213 2.75 -23.12 7.37
C PRO A 213 1.50 -22.41 7.92
N PRO A 214 0.62 -21.86 7.06
CA PRO A 214 -0.65 -21.30 7.50
C PRO A 214 -1.46 -22.38 8.23
N CYS A 215 -1.97 -22.06 9.41
CA CYS A 215 -2.88 -22.95 10.15
C CYS A 215 -4.32 -22.69 9.69
N GLU A 216 -5.15 -23.74 9.61
CA GLU A 216 -6.58 -23.61 9.32
C GLU A 216 -7.22 -22.62 10.29
N ALA A 217 -7.71 -21.49 9.77
CA ALA A 217 -8.38 -20.48 10.55
C ALA A 217 -9.69 -21.05 11.11
N LEU A 218 -9.85 -21.01 12.44
CA LEU A 218 -11.15 -21.22 13.05
C LEU A 218 -12.09 -20.10 12.58
N PRO A 219 -13.32 -20.42 12.13
CA PRO A 219 -14.25 -19.43 11.61
C PRO A 219 -14.56 -18.39 12.69
N ALA A 220 -14.35 -17.12 12.36
CA ALA A 220 -14.86 -16.02 13.16
C ALA A 220 -16.39 -16.10 13.17
N GLU A 221 -16.98 -16.27 14.35
CA GLU A 221 -18.43 -16.15 14.52
C GLU A 221 -18.87 -14.74 14.14
N GLN A 222 -19.54 -14.62 13.00
CA GLN A 222 -20.21 -13.39 12.58
C GLN A 222 -21.53 -13.27 13.34
N PRO A 223 -21.86 -12.12 13.95
CA PRO A 223 -23.23 -11.86 14.38
C PRO A 223 -24.10 -11.65 13.13
N ALA A 224 -25.12 -12.50 12.98
CA ALA A 224 -26.10 -12.42 11.92
C ALA A 224 -26.90 -11.11 12.01
N ALA A 225 -26.74 -10.23 11.02
CA ALA A 225 -27.61 -9.08 10.82
C ALA A 225 -28.41 -9.27 9.52
N ALA A 226 -29.73 -9.41 9.67
CA ALA A 226 -30.68 -9.57 8.58
C ALA A 226 -30.73 -8.32 7.69
N VAL A 227 -30.50 -8.49 6.39
CA VAL A 227 -30.72 -7.44 5.39
C VAL A 227 -32.12 -7.58 4.83
N THR A 228 -32.98 -6.63 5.20
CA THR A 228 -34.33 -6.50 4.65
C THR A 228 -34.27 -5.81 3.29
N VAL A 229 -34.75 -6.49 2.25
CA VAL A 229 -34.87 -5.96 0.88
C VAL A 229 -36.07 -5.03 0.78
N ILE A 230 -35.87 -3.78 0.34
CA ILE A 230 -36.95 -2.84 0.00
C ILE A 230 -37.20 -2.91 -1.51
N PRO A 231 -38.46 -3.01 -1.98
CA PRO A 231 -38.76 -3.16 -3.40
C PRO A 231 -38.67 -1.83 -4.15
N ALA A 232 -38.27 -1.93 -5.42
CA ALA A 232 -38.14 -0.82 -6.35
C ALA A 232 -39.50 -0.23 -6.75
N ALA A 233 -39.68 1.07 -6.57
CA ALA A 233 -40.84 1.82 -7.06
C ALA A 233 -40.46 2.76 -8.23
N THR A 234 -41.17 2.51 -9.33
CA THR A 234 -41.73 3.43 -10.35
C THR A 234 -40.88 4.51 -11.04
N ARG A 235 -40.92 4.45 -12.38
CA ARG A 235 -40.37 5.41 -13.34
C ARG A 235 -41.16 6.73 -13.34
N VAL A 236 -40.43 7.86 -13.45
CA VAL A 236 -40.96 9.18 -13.82
C VAL A 236 -40.28 9.63 -15.13
N PRO A 237 -41.00 10.21 -16.12
CA PRO A 237 -40.43 10.63 -17.41
C PRO A 237 -40.01 12.11 -17.47
N HIS A 238 -39.27 12.42 -18.56
CA HIS A 238 -38.80 13.73 -19.07
C HIS A 238 -37.55 14.31 -18.38
N ARG A 239 -36.58 14.89 -19.09
CA ARG A 239 -36.67 15.84 -20.22
C ARG A 239 -35.39 15.80 -21.09
N ALA A 240 -35.54 15.90 -22.41
CA ALA A 240 -34.46 16.28 -23.34
C ALA A 240 -34.14 17.78 -23.13
N ALA A 241 -32.98 18.36 -23.44
CA ALA A 241 -31.84 17.97 -24.26
C ALA A 241 -30.62 18.81 -23.81
N ALA A 242 -29.41 18.34 -24.11
CA ALA A 242 -28.29 19.22 -24.45
C ALA A 242 -27.35 18.43 -25.36
N THR A 243 -27.19 18.94 -26.58
CA THR A 243 -26.40 18.42 -27.70
C THR A 243 -24.93 18.26 -27.31
N ALA A 244 -24.52 17.00 -27.07
CA ALA A 244 -23.11 16.60 -27.07
C ALA A 244 -22.85 15.81 -28.37
N ALA A 245 -21.65 15.98 -28.93
CA ALA A 245 -21.17 15.32 -30.14
C ALA A 245 -21.65 13.85 -30.24
N ALA A 246 -21.98 13.39 -31.44
CA ALA A 246 -22.59 12.08 -31.69
C ALA A 246 -21.69 10.94 -31.19
N ILE A 247 -21.94 10.51 -29.95
CA ILE A 247 -21.26 9.38 -29.33
C ILE A 247 -21.96 8.11 -29.81
N THR A 248 -21.21 7.18 -30.38
CA THR A 248 -21.71 5.88 -30.85
C THR A 248 -21.36 4.78 -29.87
N CYS A 249 -22.25 3.80 -29.74
CA CYS A 249 -22.02 2.63 -28.90
C CYS A 249 -20.91 1.76 -29.50
N SER A 250 -19.83 1.50 -28.76
CA SER A 250 -18.75 0.61 -29.20
C SER A 250 -19.17 -0.84 -29.44
N SER A 251 -20.37 -1.23 -29.01
CA SER A 251 -20.91 -2.58 -29.21
C SER A 251 -21.74 -2.75 -30.48
N CYS A 252 -22.49 -1.73 -30.88
CA CYS A 252 -23.49 -1.85 -31.95
C CYS A 252 -23.53 -0.64 -32.90
N GLY A 253 -22.64 0.33 -32.72
CA GLY A 253 -22.56 1.55 -33.53
C GLY A 253 -23.70 2.56 -33.30
N SER A 254 -24.72 2.25 -32.49
CA SER A 254 -25.87 3.14 -32.27
C SER A 254 -25.46 4.44 -31.57
N ALA A 255 -25.92 5.58 -32.10
CA ALA A 255 -25.80 6.89 -31.45
C ALA A 255 -26.72 7.08 -30.23
N SER A 256 -27.60 6.10 -29.97
CA SER A 256 -28.56 6.14 -28.87
C SER A 256 -27.93 5.65 -27.56
N VAL A 257 -27.12 6.52 -26.94
CA VAL A 257 -26.43 6.26 -25.67
C VAL A 257 -26.77 7.30 -24.61
N ARG A 258 -26.86 6.89 -23.35
CA ARG A 258 -26.97 7.81 -22.19
C ARG A 258 -25.84 7.59 -21.20
N ARG A 259 -25.35 8.66 -20.54
CA ARG A 259 -24.42 8.52 -19.42
C ARG A 259 -25.06 7.67 -18.32
N SER A 260 -24.28 6.77 -17.74
CA SER A 260 -24.67 5.93 -16.61
C SER A 260 -24.04 6.48 -15.34
N ARG A 261 -24.65 6.21 -14.18
CA ARG A 261 -24.02 6.50 -12.90
C ARG A 261 -22.98 5.43 -12.60
N VAL A 262 -21.92 5.86 -11.90
CA VAL A 262 -20.91 4.97 -11.33
C VAL A 262 -21.53 4.28 -10.12
N ASN A 263 -21.45 2.97 -10.08
CA ASN A 263 -22.02 2.13 -9.04
C ASN A 263 -20.90 1.31 -8.39
N GLY A 264 -20.63 1.58 -7.12
CA GLY A 264 -19.69 0.80 -6.32
C GLY A 264 -18.22 1.24 -6.42
N PRO A 265 -17.37 0.68 -5.54
CA PRO A 265 -15.99 1.11 -5.34
C PRO A 265 -15.09 0.85 -6.55
N LEU A 266 -15.25 -0.30 -7.22
CA LEU A 266 -14.46 -0.67 -8.41
C LEU A 266 -14.68 0.29 -9.58
N GLU A 267 -15.91 0.73 -9.82
CA GLU A 267 -16.19 1.68 -10.88
C GLU A 267 -15.71 3.09 -10.54
N GLN A 268 -15.75 3.48 -9.27
CA GLN A 268 -15.17 4.76 -8.83
C GLN A 268 -13.67 4.78 -9.07
N LEU A 269 -12.98 3.69 -8.73
CA LEU A 269 -11.57 3.50 -9.00
C LEU A 269 -11.29 3.50 -10.52
N TRP A 270 -12.07 2.75 -11.31
CA TRP A 270 -11.90 2.72 -12.77
C TRP A 270 -12.01 4.11 -13.39
N ARG A 271 -13.02 4.90 -12.96
CA ARG A 271 -13.19 6.29 -13.40
C ARG A 271 -11.98 7.16 -13.07
N GLN A 272 -11.36 6.95 -11.92
CA GLN A 272 -10.15 7.68 -11.52
C GLN A 272 -8.91 7.25 -12.33
N LEU A 273 -8.81 5.97 -12.69
CA LEU A 273 -7.65 5.41 -13.39
C LEU A 273 -7.68 5.60 -14.92
N THR A 274 -8.85 5.79 -15.52
CA THR A 274 -8.99 5.71 -17.00
C THR A 274 -9.55 6.96 -17.66
N ASP A 275 -9.90 8.03 -16.94
CA ASP A 275 -10.64 9.20 -17.45
C ASP A 275 -11.95 8.88 -18.20
N GLN A 276 -12.30 7.60 -18.32
CA GLN A 276 -13.49 7.14 -18.99
C GLN A 276 -14.75 7.44 -18.17
N ARG A 277 -15.90 7.47 -18.86
CA ARG A 277 -17.22 7.63 -18.24
C ARG A 277 -18.16 6.52 -18.70
N PRO A 278 -18.95 5.92 -17.79
CA PRO A 278 -19.83 4.83 -18.16
C PRO A 278 -21.06 5.37 -18.89
N TYR A 279 -21.56 4.59 -19.84
CA TYR A 279 -22.79 4.84 -20.59
C TYR A 279 -23.61 3.57 -20.75
N ARG A 280 -24.90 3.74 -21.09
CA ARG A 280 -25.81 2.66 -21.45
C ARG A 280 -26.40 2.93 -22.83
N CYS A 281 -26.33 1.95 -23.71
CA CYS A 281 -26.98 1.99 -25.02
C CYS A 281 -28.46 1.63 -24.89
N TYR A 282 -29.34 2.37 -25.57
CA TYR A 282 -30.77 2.05 -25.64
C TYR A 282 -31.10 0.98 -26.68
N THR A 283 -30.23 0.79 -27.68
CA THR A 283 -30.46 -0.16 -28.77
C THR A 283 -30.10 -1.59 -28.36
N CYS A 284 -28.86 -1.81 -27.89
CA CYS A 284 -28.43 -3.16 -27.46
C CYS A 284 -28.49 -3.37 -25.94
N GLY A 285 -28.84 -2.34 -25.16
CA GLY A 285 -28.88 -2.43 -23.70
C GLY A 285 -27.51 -2.48 -23.01
N SER A 286 -26.40 -2.53 -23.76
CA SER A 286 -25.06 -2.68 -23.21
C SER A 286 -24.67 -1.50 -22.32
N ARG A 287 -24.00 -1.79 -21.20
CA ARG A 287 -23.36 -0.78 -20.34
C ARG A 287 -21.86 -0.88 -20.53
N ARG A 288 -21.22 0.20 -20.98
CA ARG A 288 -19.80 0.24 -21.34
C ARG A 288 -19.19 1.57 -20.92
N TRP A 289 -17.89 1.72 -21.11
CA TRP A 289 -17.14 2.93 -20.79
C TRP A 289 -16.67 3.62 -22.07
N MET A 290 -16.55 4.93 -22.04
CA MET A 290 -16.11 5.76 -23.16
C MET A 290 -15.04 6.72 -22.70
N ASP A 291 -14.05 6.94 -23.56
CA ASP A 291 -13.11 8.05 -23.41
C ASP A 291 -13.87 9.36 -23.53
N VAL A 292 -13.64 10.27 -22.58
CA VAL A 292 -14.14 11.63 -22.72
C VAL A 292 -13.21 12.32 -23.71
N ILE A 293 -13.67 12.52 -24.95
CA ILE A 293 -13.02 13.49 -25.84
C ILE A 293 -13.12 14.83 -25.13
N ALA A 294 -11.99 15.32 -24.63
CA ALA A 294 -11.90 16.64 -24.02
C ALA A 294 -12.15 17.68 -25.13
N THR A 295 -13.36 18.23 -25.19
CA THR A 295 -13.51 19.54 -25.82
C THR A 295 -12.76 20.52 -24.90
N PRO A 296 -11.68 21.18 -25.35
CA PRO A 296 -11.05 22.19 -24.52
C PRO A 296 -12.11 23.25 -24.17
N PRO A 297 -12.19 23.70 -22.92
CA PRO A 297 -13.12 24.76 -22.56
C PRO A 297 -12.81 26.01 -23.40
N PRO A 298 -13.82 26.81 -23.77
CA PRO A 298 -13.57 28.07 -24.47
C PRO A 298 -12.61 28.92 -23.62
N PRO A 299 -11.67 29.65 -24.25
CA PRO A 299 -10.69 30.42 -23.51
C PRO A 299 -11.42 31.45 -22.63
N ILE A 300 -11.24 31.32 -21.32
CA ILE A 300 -11.71 32.31 -20.36
C ILE A 300 -10.82 33.54 -20.58
N ALA A 301 -11.41 34.64 -21.04
CA ALA A 301 -10.73 35.92 -21.13
C ALA A 301 -10.35 36.38 -19.71
N GLY A 302 -9.06 36.37 -19.42
CA GLY A 302 -8.50 36.70 -18.11
C GLY A 302 -7.40 35.72 -17.73
N THR A 303 -6.18 36.01 -18.16
CA THR A 303 -4.97 35.27 -17.79
C THR A 303 -4.71 35.43 -16.29
N VAL A 304 -5.21 34.49 -15.48
CA VAL A 304 -4.57 34.19 -14.20
C VAL A 304 -3.54 33.11 -14.51
N GLN A 305 -2.29 33.54 -14.63
CA GLN A 305 -1.15 32.65 -14.71
C GLN A 305 -1.16 31.79 -13.44
N PRO A 306 -1.20 30.45 -13.53
CA PRO A 306 -1.15 29.61 -12.35
C PRO A 306 0.14 29.96 -11.58
N PRO A 307 0.08 30.07 -10.23
CA PRO A 307 1.26 30.42 -9.46
C PRO A 307 2.36 29.40 -9.75
N ASP A 308 3.57 29.90 -9.98
CA ASP A 308 4.73 29.05 -10.21
C ASP A 308 5.03 28.26 -8.92
N LEU A 309 4.66 26.98 -8.94
CA LEU A 309 4.84 26.07 -7.80
C LEU A 309 6.26 25.49 -7.74
N SER A 310 7.18 25.92 -8.61
CA SER A 310 8.57 25.45 -8.60
C SER A 310 9.29 25.75 -7.28
N GLU A 311 8.96 26.84 -6.59
CA GLU A 311 9.52 27.16 -5.27
C GLU A 311 9.06 26.20 -4.17
N LEU A 312 7.83 25.68 -4.25
CA LEU A 312 7.30 24.68 -3.30
C LEU A 312 7.95 23.31 -3.51
N ASP A 313 8.26 22.95 -4.75
CA ASP A 313 8.96 21.72 -5.09
C ASP A 313 10.43 21.74 -4.63
N VAL A 314 11.08 22.90 -4.70
CA VAL A 314 12.44 23.12 -4.16
C VAL A 314 12.42 23.07 -2.64
N ALA A 315 11.44 23.71 -1.98
CA ALA A 315 11.29 23.66 -0.53
C ALA A 315 11.02 22.23 -0.02
N PHE A 316 10.18 21.46 -0.73
CA PHE A 316 9.88 20.07 -0.39
C PHE A 316 11.09 19.15 -0.59
N ARG A 317 11.84 19.30 -1.69
CA ARG A 317 13.09 18.55 -1.92
C ARG A 317 14.17 18.88 -0.90
N THR A 318 14.32 20.14 -0.53
CA THR A 318 15.33 20.58 0.47
C THR A 318 14.97 20.09 1.88
N ALA A 319 13.69 20.06 2.24
CA ALA A 319 13.21 19.58 3.53
C ALA A 319 13.29 18.05 3.68
N VAL A 320 13.12 17.29 2.59
CA VAL A 320 13.09 15.82 2.62
C VAL A 320 14.45 15.19 2.33
N PHE A 321 15.27 15.80 1.47
CA PHE A 321 16.53 15.20 1.01
C PHE A 321 17.78 16.03 1.33
N GLY A 322 17.63 17.21 1.95
CA GLY A 322 18.74 18.15 2.12
C GLY A 322 19.17 18.78 0.79
N SER A 323 19.82 19.94 0.85
CA SER A 323 20.32 20.63 -0.35
C SER A 323 21.44 19.84 -1.02
N PRO A 324 21.47 19.73 -2.37
CA PRO A 324 22.47 18.95 -3.10
C PRO A 324 23.84 19.66 -3.21
N SER A 325 24.24 20.46 -2.22
CA SER A 325 25.44 21.30 -2.28
C SER A 325 26.43 21.09 -1.12
N SER A 326 26.28 20.06 -0.29
CA SER A 326 27.19 19.84 0.87
C SER A 326 27.75 18.42 1.00
N LEU A 327 27.78 17.64 -0.07
CA LEU A 327 28.50 16.36 -0.08
C LEU A 327 29.54 16.35 -1.21
N MET A 328 30.71 16.92 -0.89
CA MET A 328 31.99 16.48 -1.45
C MET A 328 32.90 16.01 -0.30
N PRO A 329 33.78 15.04 -0.57
CA PRO A 329 34.35 14.14 0.42
C PRO A 329 35.55 14.78 1.11
N ALA A 330 35.50 14.90 2.43
CA ALA A 330 36.70 15.01 3.25
C ALA A 330 36.90 13.66 3.93
N MET A 331 37.68 12.78 3.30
CA MET A 331 38.44 11.66 3.87
C MET A 331 38.77 10.70 2.73
N LEU A 332 39.85 10.99 1.99
CA LEU A 332 40.71 10.05 1.24
C LEU A 332 41.73 10.89 0.45
N SER A 333 42.64 11.55 1.16
CA SER A 333 43.88 12.09 0.60
C SER A 333 44.98 11.87 1.62
N GLY A 334 45.65 10.74 1.50
CA GLY A 334 46.74 10.35 2.39
C GLY A 334 46.95 8.86 2.35
N LEU A 335 47.36 8.34 1.19
CA LEU A 335 48.12 7.11 0.99
C LEU A 335 48.30 6.92 -0.52
N ASP A 336 49.23 7.70 -1.09
CA ASP A 336 50.01 7.27 -2.24
C ASP A 336 51.27 8.12 -2.31
N SER A 337 52.36 7.57 -1.78
CA SER A 337 53.72 8.04 -2.03
C SER A 337 54.58 6.83 -2.35
N THR A 338 54.95 6.69 -3.62
CA THR A 338 56.14 5.95 -4.04
C THR A 338 57.07 6.91 -4.77
N PRO A 339 58.39 6.64 -4.77
CA PRO A 339 59.40 7.66 -4.56
C PRO A 339 60.02 8.18 -5.86
N SER A 340 60.56 9.40 -5.83
CA SER A 340 61.52 9.85 -6.84
C SER A 340 62.53 10.84 -6.26
N ALA A 341 63.79 10.39 -6.32
CA ALA A 341 65.03 11.15 -6.54
C ALA A 341 65.41 12.32 -5.59
N ALA A 342 66.48 12.08 -4.84
CA ALA A 342 67.49 13.06 -4.41
C ALA A 342 68.15 13.73 -5.65
N PRO A 343 68.93 14.85 -5.58
CA PRO A 343 69.91 15.19 -4.52
C PRO A 343 69.98 16.67 -4.12
N GLY A 344 70.82 17.00 -3.12
CA GLY A 344 71.42 18.35 -3.03
C GLY A 344 71.59 18.91 -1.63
N ASP A 345 72.66 18.46 -0.98
CA ASP A 345 73.62 19.25 -0.18
C ASP A 345 73.24 20.09 1.06
N SER A 346 74.05 19.78 2.08
CA SER A 346 74.73 20.67 3.03
C SER A 346 74.06 20.98 4.37
N MET A 347 74.76 20.50 5.42
CA MET A 347 75.17 21.19 6.66
C MET A 347 74.07 21.86 7.51
N ALA A 348 73.94 21.68 8.82
CA ALA A 348 74.88 21.35 9.88
C ALA A 348 74.09 21.02 11.17
N LEU A 349 74.77 20.34 12.11
CA LEU A 349 74.78 20.56 13.58
C LEU A 349 73.53 21.23 14.21
N ASP A 350 72.87 20.71 15.23
CA ASP A 350 73.43 20.36 16.54
C ASP A 350 72.41 19.57 17.39
N THR A 351 72.91 18.92 18.43
CA THR A 351 72.18 18.11 19.43
C THR A 351 71.65 18.98 20.61
N PRO A 352 71.30 18.46 21.80
CA PRO A 352 69.97 17.99 22.20
C PRO A 352 69.42 18.72 23.46
N ARG A 353 68.18 18.43 23.88
CA ARG A 353 67.71 18.29 25.30
C ARG A 353 66.17 18.24 25.34
N ARG A 354 65.58 17.13 25.80
CA ARG A 354 65.08 16.90 27.18
C ARG A 354 64.08 17.98 27.64
N HIS A 355 62.79 17.65 27.69
CA HIS A 355 62.17 17.03 28.87
C HIS A 355 60.83 16.38 28.52
#